data_AF-A0A151MUZ7-F1
#
_entry.id   AF-A0A151MUZ7-F1
#
_cell.length_a   1.000
_cell.length_b   1.000
_cell.length_c   1.000
_cell.angle_alpha   90.00
_cell.angle_beta   90.00
_cell.angle_gamma   90.00
#
_symmetry.space_group_name_H-M   'P 1'
#
loop_
_entity.id
_entity.type
_entity.pdbx_description
1 polymer ?
#
loop_
_entity_poly.entity_id
_entity_poly.type
_entity_poly.pdbx_seq_one_letter_code
_entity_poly.pdbx_strand_id
1 'polypeptide(L)'
;MLEAHAAAFESLSLLSQVKCVQDAIRAKKTTFSFLGEMIALVPTVGLFITMNPGYAGRTELPENLKALFRPCAMVVPDFELICEIMLVAEGFLDAKLLARKFITLYTLCKELLSKQDHYDWGLRAIKSVLVVAGSLKRGDPGRAEDQVLMRALRDFNTPKIVTDDLPVFMGLIGDLFPALDVPRKRDLNFEKVIKQSILELRLQAEESFVLKVVQLEELLQVRHSVFVIGNAGCGKSQGGRSPP
;
A
#
# COMPACT_ATOMS: atom_id res chain seq x y z
N MET A 1 -1.26 -16.20 -12.11
CA MET A 1 0.01 -15.62 -11.61
C MET A 1 0.35 -16.37 -10.34
N LEU A 2 1.40 -17.18 -10.36
CA LEU A 2 1.88 -17.88 -9.16
C LEU A 2 2.95 -17.00 -8.53
N GLU A 3 2.75 -16.55 -7.30
CA GLU A 3 3.86 -16.02 -6.51
C GLU A 3 4.72 -17.20 -6.06
N ALA A 4 5.90 -17.36 -6.65
CA ALA A 4 6.81 -18.45 -6.32
C ALA A 4 7.46 -18.18 -4.95
N HIS A 5 6.72 -18.42 -3.87
CA HIS A 5 7.23 -18.42 -2.51
C HIS A 5 7.48 -19.86 -2.08
N ALA A 6 8.76 -20.18 -1.81
CA ALA A 6 9.19 -21.28 -0.96
C ALA A 6 8.55 -22.67 -1.22
N ALA A 7 8.03 -22.93 -2.41
CA ALA A 7 7.83 -24.31 -2.84
C ALA A 7 9.22 -24.89 -3.05
N ALA A 8 9.46 -26.10 -2.53
CA ALA A 8 10.64 -26.87 -2.88
C ALA A 8 10.64 -27.14 -4.39
N PHE A 9 11.16 -26.20 -5.18
CA PHE A 9 11.29 -26.30 -6.64
C PHE A 9 12.36 -27.32 -7.06
N GLU A 10 12.82 -28.19 -6.13
CA GLU A 10 13.74 -29.30 -6.39
C GLU A 10 13.11 -30.46 -7.16
N SER A 11 11.79 -30.50 -7.35
CA SER A 11 11.23 -31.56 -8.16
C SER A 11 11.52 -31.30 -9.65
N LEU A 12 12.46 -32.07 -10.22
CA LEU A 12 12.65 -32.22 -11.69
C LEU A 12 11.32 -32.37 -12.44
N SER A 13 10.29 -32.85 -11.75
CA SER A 13 8.90 -32.95 -12.23
C SER A 13 8.36 -31.61 -12.75
N LEU A 14 8.56 -30.49 -12.06
CA LEU A 14 7.93 -29.22 -12.40
C LEU A 14 8.58 -28.60 -13.65
N LEU A 15 9.90 -28.73 -13.78
CA LEU A 15 10.64 -28.37 -14.98
C LEU A 15 10.14 -29.17 -16.19
N SER A 16 10.01 -30.50 -16.02
CA SER A 16 9.56 -31.38 -17.10
C SER A 16 8.12 -31.07 -17.56
N GLN A 17 7.23 -30.71 -16.63
CA GLN A 17 5.86 -30.34 -16.92
C GLN A 17 5.76 -29.03 -17.70
N VAL A 18 6.44 -27.97 -17.25
CA VAL A 18 6.44 -26.66 -17.94
C VAL A 18 7.02 -26.82 -19.34
N LYS A 19 8.14 -27.53 -19.47
CA LYS A 19 8.77 -27.79 -20.76
C LYS A 19 7.87 -28.60 -21.70
N CYS A 20 7.21 -29.63 -21.21
CA CYS A 20 6.28 -30.46 -21.99
C CYS A 20 5.17 -29.61 -22.64
N VAL A 21 4.57 -28.70 -21.88
CA VAL A 21 3.54 -27.77 -22.38
C VAL A 21 4.13 -26.80 -23.41
N GLN A 22 5.29 -26.18 -23.11
CA GLN A 22 5.94 -25.25 -24.04
C GLN A 22 6.34 -25.91 -25.37
N ASP A 23 6.86 -27.13 -25.33
CA ASP A 23 7.26 -27.88 -26.52
C ASP A 23 6.03 -28.28 -27.35
N ALA A 24 4.92 -28.66 -26.72
CA ALA A 24 3.66 -28.94 -27.42
C ALA A 24 3.10 -27.70 -28.14
N ILE A 25 3.16 -26.52 -27.48
CA ILE A 25 2.76 -25.24 -28.08
C ILE A 25 3.68 -24.87 -29.24
N ARG A 26 5.01 -24.95 -29.06
CA ARG A 26 5.99 -24.63 -30.11
C ARG A 26 5.85 -25.54 -31.33
N ALA A 27 5.52 -26.81 -31.11
CA ALA A 27 5.23 -27.78 -32.17
C ALA A 27 3.82 -27.66 -32.77
N LYS A 28 2.99 -26.69 -32.31
CA LYS A 28 1.60 -26.48 -32.78
C LYS A 28 0.73 -27.74 -32.71
N LYS A 29 0.90 -28.55 -31.65
CA LYS A 29 0.10 -29.78 -31.47
C LYS A 29 -1.33 -29.44 -31.05
N THR A 30 -2.29 -30.27 -31.45
CA THR A 30 -3.68 -30.19 -30.97
C THR A 30 -3.91 -31.03 -29.71
N THR A 31 -3.10 -32.08 -29.51
CA THR A 31 -3.10 -32.95 -28.34
C THR A 31 -1.66 -33.34 -27.99
N PHE A 32 -1.36 -33.57 -26.70
CA PHE A 32 -0.04 -33.99 -26.26
C PHE A 32 -0.13 -34.90 -25.03
N SER A 33 0.90 -35.72 -24.81
CA SER A 33 1.00 -36.54 -23.61
C SER A 33 1.52 -35.67 -22.46
N PHE A 34 0.71 -35.50 -21.43
CA PHE A 34 1.05 -34.81 -20.20
C PHE A 34 0.89 -35.77 -19.04
N LEU A 35 1.99 -36.04 -18.31
CA LEU A 35 2.01 -37.00 -17.21
C LEU A 35 1.48 -38.41 -17.57
N GLY A 36 1.69 -38.83 -18.82
CA GLY A 36 1.26 -40.14 -19.32
C GLY A 36 -0.15 -40.17 -19.93
N GLU A 37 -0.93 -39.09 -19.80
CA GLU A 37 -2.28 -39.00 -20.39
C GLU A 37 -2.29 -38.11 -21.63
N MET A 38 -3.06 -38.52 -22.65
CA MET A 38 -3.26 -37.71 -23.85
C MET A 38 -4.33 -36.66 -23.57
N ILE A 39 -3.92 -35.38 -23.54
CA ILE A 39 -4.81 -34.25 -23.30
C ILE A 39 -4.86 -33.33 -24.53
N ALA A 40 -5.97 -32.63 -24.70
CA ALA A 40 -6.11 -31.58 -25.71
C ALA A 40 -5.32 -30.33 -25.31
N LEU A 41 -4.59 -29.73 -26.26
CA LEU A 41 -3.87 -28.48 -26.05
C LEU A 41 -4.78 -27.29 -26.36
N VAL A 42 -4.91 -26.39 -25.39
CA VAL A 42 -5.54 -25.07 -25.60
C VAL A 42 -4.42 -24.04 -25.85
N PRO A 43 -4.27 -23.50 -27.08
CA PRO A 43 -3.12 -22.67 -27.46
C PRO A 43 -3.09 -21.29 -26.78
N THR A 44 -4.16 -20.87 -26.12
CA THR A 44 -4.24 -19.60 -25.38
C THR A 44 -3.64 -19.67 -23.98
N VAL A 45 -3.07 -20.81 -23.58
CA VAL A 45 -2.40 -20.95 -22.27
C VAL A 45 -1.10 -20.14 -22.23
N GLY A 46 -0.86 -19.46 -21.11
CA GLY A 46 0.36 -18.70 -20.85
C GLY A 46 0.81 -18.86 -19.40
N LEU A 47 2.12 -19.00 -19.19
CA LEU A 47 2.71 -19.15 -17.87
C LEU A 47 3.59 -17.94 -17.56
N PHE A 48 3.33 -17.31 -16.41
CA PHE A 48 4.06 -16.14 -15.93
C PHE A 48 4.46 -16.33 -14.48
N ILE A 49 5.72 -16.05 -14.18
CA ILE A 49 6.29 -16.09 -12.84
C ILE A 49 6.78 -14.69 -12.49
N THR A 50 6.43 -14.21 -11.31
CA THR A 50 6.99 -13.00 -10.72
C THR A 50 7.93 -13.41 -9.58
N MET A 51 9.14 -12.88 -9.61
CA MET A 51 10.14 -13.07 -8.56
C MET A 51 10.62 -11.72 -8.06
N ASN A 52 10.92 -11.62 -6.77
CA ASN A 52 11.58 -10.47 -6.17
C ASN A 52 12.97 -10.91 -5.68
N PRO A 53 14.02 -10.75 -6.51
CA PRO A 53 15.37 -11.22 -6.18
C PRO A 53 15.89 -10.58 -4.89
N GLY A 54 16.61 -11.35 -4.07
CA GLY A 54 17.23 -10.86 -2.83
C GLY A 54 16.26 -10.60 -1.66
N TYR A 55 14.96 -10.93 -1.79
CA TYR A 55 14.04 -10.84 -0.66
C TYR A 55 14.31 -11.96 0.35
N ALA A 56 14.63 -11.58 1.60
CA ALA A 56 14.99 -12.52 2.66
C ALA A 56 13.91 -13.61 2.86
N GLY A 57 14.35 -14.85 3.07
CA GLY A 57 13.46 -16.00 3.28
C GLY A 57 12.83 -16.58 2.01
N ARG A 58 13.25 -16.15 0.81
CA ARG A 58 12.83 -16.76 -0.46
C ARG A 58 14.01 -17.46 -1.14
N THR A 59 13.76 -18.67 -1.63
CA THR A 59 14.70 -19.39 -2.49
C THR A 59 14.64 -18.83 -3.91
N GLU A 60 15.80 -18.61 -4.53
CA GLU A 60 15.84 -18.27 -5.95
C GLU A 60 15.35 -19.43 -6.82
N LEU A 61 14.82 -19.08 -8.00
CA LEU A 61 14.43 -20.08 -8.98
C LEU A 61 15.68 -20.78 -9.56
N PRO A 62 15.65 -22.12 -9.73
CA PRO A 62 16.72 -22.85 -10.40
C PRO A 62 17.00 -22.31 -11.82
N GLU A 63 18.26 -22.24 -12.24
CA GLU A 63 18.67 -21.68 -13.54
C GLU A 63 18.05 -22.40 -14.74
N ASN A 64 17.91 -23.72 -14.65
CA ASN A 64 17.22 -24.54 -15.67
C ASN A 64 15.75 -24.16 -15.83
N LEU A 65 15.08 -23.75 -14.76
CA LEU A 65 13.70 -23.27 -14.80
C LEU A 65 13.65 -21.83 -15.30
N LYS A 66 14.56 -20.95 -14.83
CA LYS A 66 14.69 -19.57 -15.34
C LYS A 66 14.87 -19.54 -16.86
N ALA A 67 15.65 -20.47 -17.42
CA ALA A 67 15.88 -20.60 -18.86
C ALA A 67 14.62 -20.92 -19.70
N LEU A 68 13.55 -21.42 -19.08
CA LEU A 68 12.25 -21.65 -19.76
C LEU A 68 11.41 -20.37 -19.87
N PHE A 69 11.79 -19.28 -19.21
CA PHE A 69 11.04 -18.03 -19.19
C PHE A 69 11.85 -16.90 -19.83
N ARG A 70 11.13 -15.90 -20.36
CA ARG A 70 11.74 -14.65 -20.80
C ARG A 70 11.85 -13.70 -19.60
N PRO A 71 13.05 -13.26 -19.20
CA PRO A 71 13.19 -12.31 -18.10
C PRO A 71 12.66 -10.94 -18.50
N CYS A 72 11.99 -10.28 -17.56
CA CYS A 72 11.55 -8.89 -17.67
C CYS A 72 11.85 -8.19 -16.34
N ALA A 73 12.70 -7.16 -16.38
CA ALA A 73 13.08 -6.40 -15.20
C ALA A 73 12.11 -5.23 -15.01
N MET A 74 11.37 -5.24 -13.90
CA MET A 74 10.43 -4.18 -13.52
C MET A 74 11.08 -3.31 -12.43
N VAL A 75 12.06 -2.48 -12.80
CA VAL A 75 12.99 -1.85 -11.83
C VAL A 75 12.45 -0.57 -11.22
N VAL A 76 12.03 0.41 -12.04
CA VAL A 76 11.55 1.71 -11.54
C VAL A 76 10.28 2.09 -12.30
N PRO A 77 9.12 2.14 -11.62
CA PRO A 77 7.91 2.71 -12.21
C PRO A 77 7.97 4.24 -12.20
N ASP A 78 7.26 4.88 -13.12
CA ASP A 78 7.05 6.31 -13.12
C ASP A 78 5.98 6.69 -12.09
N PHE A 79 6.40 7.09 -10.89
CA PHE A 79 5.47 7.44 -9.82
C PHE A 79 4.64 8.70 -10.10
N GLU A 80 5.19 9.69 -10.81
CA GLU A 80 4.47 10.94 -11.12
C GLU A 80 3.33 10.65 -12.10
N LEU A 81 3.61 9.92 -13.19
CA LEU A 81 2.58 9.53 -14.16
C LEU A 81 1.49 8.65 -13.54
N ILE A 82 1.88 7.67 -12.71
CA ILE A 82 0.89 6.81 -12.04
C ILE A 82 0.03 7.65 -11.08
N CYS A 83 0.64 8.55 -10.31
CA CYS A 83 -0.07 9.43 -9.39
C CYS A 83 -1.05 10.36 -10.13
N GLU A 84 -0.64 10.94 -11.26
CA GLU A 84 -1.49 11.76 -12.13
C GLU A 84 -2.72 10.97 -12.62
N ILE A 85 -2.51 9.79 -13.21
CA ILE A 85 -3.60 8.95 -13.73
C ILE A 85 -4.56 8.55 -12.60
N MET A 86 -4.03 8.22 -11.43
CA MET A 86 -4.84 7.86 -10.27
C MET A 86 -5.66 9.03 -9.74
N LEU A 87 -5.09 10.23 -9.69
CA LEU A 87 -5.82 11.44 -9.29
C LEU A 87 -6.96 11.75 -10.28
N VAL A 88 -6.70 11.65 -11.58
CA VAL A 88 -7.76 11.79 -12.61
C VAL A 88 -8.88 10.76 -12.38
N ALA A 89 -8.52 9.49 -12.11
CA ALA A 89 -9.51 8.44 -11.82
C ALA A 89 -10.34 8.71 -10.55
N GLU A 90 -9.78 9.42 -9.57
CA GLU A 90 -10.48 9.84 -8.34
C GLU A 90 -11.27 11.15 -8.51
N GLY A 91 -11.26 11.75 -9.71
CA GLY A 91 -12.05 12.93 -10.07
C GLY A 91 -11.35 14.27 -9.84
N PHE A 92 -10.03 14.28 -9.77
CA PHE A 92 -9.24 15.51 -9.70
C PHE A 92 -9.00 16.09 -11.10
N LEU A 93 -9.23 17.39 -11.26
CA LEU A 93 -9.01 18.15 -12.50
C LEU A 93 -7.57 18.66 -12.61
N ASP A 94 -6.98 19.12 -11.50
CA ASP A 94 -5.61 19.65 -11.44
C ASP A 94 -4.56 18.55 -11.18
N ALA A 95 -4.88 17.32 -11.57
CA ALA A 95 -4.15 16.09 -11.23
C ALA A 95 -2.65 16.16 -11.53
N LYS A 96 -2.24 16.76 -12.65
CA LYS A 96 -0.83 16.87 -13.04
C LYS A 96 0.01 17.70 -12.05
N LEU A 97 -0.50 18.88 -11.66
CA LEU A 97 0.18 19.73 -10.68
C LEU A 97 0.22 19.06 -9.31
N LEU A 98 -0.90 18.46 -8.92
CA LEU A 98 -1.07 17.78 -7.64
C LEU A 98 -0.21 16.52 -7.51
N ALA A 99 -0.07 15.73 -8.58
CA ALA A 99 0.82 14.58 -8.64
C ALA A 99 2.28 14.98 -8.42
N ARG A 100 2.73 16.06 -9.06
CA ARG A 100 4.08 16.59 -8.84
C ARG A 100 4.30 16.98 -7.38
N LYS A 101 3.38 17.73 -6.77
CA LYS A 101 3.47 18.09 -5.34
C LYS A 101 3.52 16.86 -4.45
N PHE A 102 2.69 15.85 -4.73
CA PHE A 102 2.69 14.58 -4.00
C PHE A 102 4.07 13.91 -4.05
N ILE A 103 4.60 13.69 -5.26
CA ILE A 103 5.87 12.98 -5.44
C ILE A 103 7.03 13.78 -4.86
N THR A 104 7.04 15.11 -5.00
CA THR A 104 8.01 15.98 -4.35
C THR A 104 7.98 15.82 -2.84
N LEU A 105 6.80 15.84 -2.20
CA LEU A 105 6.69 15.62 -0.75
C LEU A 105 7.26 14.26 -0.35
N TYR A 106 6.87 13.18 -1.02
CA TYR A 106 7.33 11.82 -0.70
C TYR A 106 8.84 11.66 -0.88
N THR A 107 9.41 12.33 -1.89
CA THR A 107 10.85 12.35 -2.13
C THR A 107 11.57 13.09 -1.01
N LEU A 108 11.10 14.27 -0.63
CA LEU A 108 11.66 15.06 0.46
C LEU A 108 11.52 14.33 1.81
N CYS A 109 10.39 13.68 2.08
CA CYS A 109 10.21 12.90 3.30
C CYS A 109 11.18 11.72 3.36
N LYS A 110 11.45 11.05 2.25
CA LYS A 110 12.43 9.95 2.18
C LYS A 110 13.86 10.43 2.44
N GLU A 111 14.19 11.65 2.03
CA GLU A 111 15.54 12.23 2.14
C GLU A 111 15.80 12.92 3.48
N LEU A 112 14.79 13.58 4.05
CA LEU A 112 14.95 14.49 5.18
C LEU A 112 14.48 13.91 6.52
N LEU A 113 13.57 12.94 6.51
CA LEU A 113 13.13 12.30 7.75
C LEU A 113 14.11 11.22 8.19
N SER A 114 14.08 10.89 9.48
CA SER A 114 14.89 9.82 10.03
C SER A 114 14.60 8.46 9.36
N LYS A 115 15.60 7.58 9.30
CA LYS A 115 15.42 6.24 8.75
C LYS A 115 14.69 5.35 9.75
N GLN A 116 13.41 5.11 9.49
CA GLN A 116 12.56 4.23 10.29
C GLN A 116 12.14 2.99 9.46
N ASP A 117 12.15 1.81 10.07
CA ASP A 117 11.78 0.55 9.39
C ASP A 117 10.34 0.53 8.87
N HIS A 118 9.45 1.30 9.51
CA HIS A 118 8.03 1.34 9.19
C HIS A 118 7.65 2.46 8.20
N TYR A 119 8.60 3.31 7.79
CA TYR A 119 8.34 4.31 6.77
C TYR A 119 8.25 3.65 5.39
N ASP A 120 7.11 3.81 4.73
CA ASP A 120 6.84 3.30 3.38
C ASP A 120 6.46 4.47 2.46
N TRP A 121 7.40 4.83 1.58
CA TRP A 121 7.22 5.86 0.54
C TRP A 121 6.98 5.24 -0.85
N GLY A 122 6.73 3.92 -0.92
CA GLY A 122 6.54 3.20 -2.18
C GLY A 122 5.12 3.28 -2.74
N LEU A 123 4.92 2.70 -3.92
CA LEU A 123 3.65 2.79 -4.67
C LEU A 123 2.41 2.34 -3.90
N ARG A 124 2.56 1.39 -2.97
CA ARG A 124 1.45 0.92 -2.13
C ARG A 124 0.96 2.01 -1.17
N ALA A 125 1.89 2.73 -0.56
CA ALA A 125 1.57 3.87 0.29
C ALA A 125 0.95 5.00 -0.54
N ILE A 126 1.54 5.31 -1.70
CA ILE A 126 1.00 6.30 -2.66
C ILE A 126 -0.46 5.97 -3.00
N LYS A 127 -0.73 4.75 -3.48
CA LYS A 127 -2.08 4.29 -3.83
C LYS A 127 -3.07 4.46 -2.67
N SER A 128 -2.64 4.17 -1.45
CA SER A 128 -3.51 4.28 -0.26
C SER A 128 -3.92 5.72 0.00
N VAL A 129 -2.99 6.68 -0.11
CA VAL A 129 -3.32 8.11 0.07
C VAL A 129 -4.28 8.57 -1.02
N LEU A 130 -4.05 8.19 -2.28
CA LEU A 130 -4.86 8.67 -3.41
C LEU A 130 -6.31 8.20 -3.31
N VAL A 131 -6.54 6.96 -2.86
CA VAL A 131 -7.90 6.46 -2.58
C VAL A 131 -8.57 7.26 -1.46
N VAL A 132 -7.84 7.62 -0.40
CA VAL A 132 -8.34 8.48 0.68
C VAL A 132 -8.66 9.88 0.16
N ALA A 133 -7.78 10.46 -0.66
CA ALA A 133 -7.99 11.77 -1.26
C ALA A 133 -9.25 11.80 -2.12
N GLY A 134 -9.49 10.76 -2.91
CA GLY A 134 -10.72 10.61 -3.69
C GLY A 134 -11.98 10.50 -2.82
N SER A 135 -11.92 9.74 -1.73
CA SER A 135 -13.02 9.68 -0.76
C SER A 135 -13.32 11.06 -0.14
N LEU A 136 -12.28 11.81 0.24
CA LEU A 136 -12.42 13.16 0.76
C LEU A 136 -12.97 14.13 -0.29
N LYS A 137 -12.55 14.02 -1.56
CA LYS A 137 -13.07 14.85 -2.67
C LYS A 137 -14.56 14.60 -2.90
N ARG A 138 -15.00 13.33 -2.92
CA ARG A 138 -16.42 12.98 -3.05
C ARG A 138 -17.25 13.44 -1.85
N GLY A 139 -16.66 13.41 -0.65
CA GLY A 139 -17.32 13.87 0.58
C GLY A 139 -17.42 15.39 0.74
N ASP A 140 -16.62 16.17 -0.02
CA ASP A 140 -16.64 17.64 -0.02
C ASP A 140 -16.32 18.18 -1.44
N PRO A 141 -17.24 18.04 -2.42
CA PRO A 141 -16.95 18.33 -3.83
C PRO A 141 -16.55 19.77 -4.10
N GLY A 142 -17.07 20.72 -3.30
CA GLY A 142 -16.83 22.16 -3.44
C GLY A 142 -15.48 22.63 -2.89
N ARG A 143 -14.74 21.77 -2.17
CA ARG A 143 -13.42 22.12 -1.66
C ARG A 143 -12.37 22.10 -2.78
N ALA A 144 -11.45 23.06 -2.71
CA ALA A 144 -10.29 23.13 -3.59
C ALA A 144 -9.46 21.83 -3.50
N GLU A 145 -9.01 21.34 -4.65
CA GLU A 145 -8.37 20.03 -4.77
C GLU A 145 -7.03 19.94 -4.05
N ASP A 146 -6.29 21.03 -4.02
CA ASP A 146 -5.04 21.17 -3.27
C ASP A 146 -5.25 21.02 -1.76
N GLN A 147 -6.32 21.59 -1.21
CA GLN A 147 -6.72 21.42 0.19
C GLN A 147 -7.11 19.99 0.51
N VAL A 148 -7.86 19.34 -0.39
CA VAL A 148 -8.25 17.94 -0.24
C VAL A 148 -7.01 17.05 -0.22
N LEU A 149 -6.10 17.25 -1.17
CA LEU A 149 -4.88 16.45 -1.27
C LEU A 149 -3.94 16.69 -0.08
N MET A 150 -3.74 17.95 0.32
CA MET A 150 -2.93 18.30 1.49
C MET A 150 -3.46 17.62 2.75
N ARG A 151 -4.79 17.67 2.95
CA ARG A 151 -5.44 17.01 4.09
C ARG A 151 -5.22 15.50 4.06
N ALA A 152 -5.40 14.87 2.90
CA ALA A 152 -5.18 13.43 2.75
C ALA A 152 -3.71 13.07 3.08
N LEU A 153 -2.75 13.82 2.55
CA LEU A 153 -1.32 13.62 2.78
C LEU A 153 -0.95 13.77 4.24
N ARG A 154 -1.43 14.84 4.90
CA ARG A 154 -1.17 15.10 6.32
C ARG A 154 -1.82 14.03 7.19
N ASP A 155 -3.14 13.88 7.12
CA ASP A 155 -3.90 13.06 8.05
C ASP A 155 -3.56 11.56 7.90
N PHE A 156 -3.23 11.09 6.70
CA PHE A 156 -2.83 9.69 6.46
C PHE A 156 -1.40 9.36 6.93
N ASN A 157 -0.50 10.35 6.93
CA ASN A 157 0.91 10.12 7.27
C ASN A 157 1.22 10.48 8.72
N THR A 158 0.62 11.52 9.30
CA THR A 158 0.84 11.93 10.70
C THR A 158 0.78 10.78 11.72
N PRO A 159 -0.11 9.77 11.63
CA PRO A 159 -0.12 8.65 12.59
C PRO A 159 1.14 7.77 12.55
N LYS A 160 1.88 7.81 11.43
CA LYS A 160 3.07 6.99 11.16
C LYS A 160 4.37 7.73 11.45
N ILE A 161 4.36 9.05 11.36
CA ILE A 161 5.56 9.88 11.56
C ILE A 161 5.91 9.91 13.05
N VAL A 162 7.17 9.64 13.39
CA VAL A 162 7.65 9.71 14.78
C VAL A 162 7.66 11.17 15.26
N THR A 163 7.55 11.38 16.56
CA THR A 163 7.42 12.73 17.15
C THR A 163 8.54 13.68 16.72
N ASP A 164 9.79 13.18 16.65
CA ASP A 164 10.96 13.99 16.31
C ASP A 164 10.96 14.44 14.84
N ASP A 165 10.33 13.67 13.95
CA ASP A 165 10.22 13.95 12.52
C ASP A 165 9.00 14.83 12.19
N LEU A 166 8.05 14.95 13.11
CA LEU A 166 6.78 15.63 12.87
C LEU A 166 6.94 17.13 12.50
N PRO A 167 7.83 17.92 13.14
CA PRO A 167 8.06 19.30 12.73
C PRO A 167 8.59 19.42 11.31
N VAL A 168 9.51 18.53 10.91
CA VAL A 168 10.06 18.50 9.55
C VAL A 168 8.96 18.15 8.55
N PHE A 169 8.18 17.11 8.82
CA PHE A 169 7.06 16.70 7.97
C PHE A 169 6.03 17.84 7.77
N MET A 170 5.65 18.53 8.85
CA MET A 170 4.70 19.64 8.76
C MET A 170 5.29 20.85 8.02
N GLY A 171 6.59 21.12 8.18
CA GLY A 171 7.29 22.14 7.40
C GLY A 171 7.24 21.85 5.90
N LEU A 172 7.54 20.62 5.49
CA LEU A 172 7.48 20.20 4.08
C LEU A 172 6.07 20.31 3.49
N ILE A 173 5.04 19.99 4.28
CA ILE A 173 3.64 20.22 3.87
C ILE A 173 3.39 21.72 3.67
N GLY A 174 3.80 22.56 4.61
CA GLY A 174 3.63 24.02 4.54
C GLY A 174 4.30 24.66 3.33
N ASP A 175 5.49 24.20 2.96
CA ASP A 175 6.24 24.69 1.80
C ASP A 175 5.55 24.33 0.47
N LEU A 176 4.96 23.13 0.37
CA LEU A 176 4.29 22.66 -0.85
C LEU A 176 2.83 23.12 -0.98
N PHE A 177 2.19 23.42 0.14
CA PHE A 177 0.79 23.81 0.26
C PHE A 177 0.66 25.10 1.10
N PRO A 178 1.22 26.23 0.62
CA PRO A 178 1.27 27.47 1.37
C PRO A 178 -0.13 28.04 1.61
N ALA A 179 -0.30 28.71 2.75
CA ALA A 179 -1.53 29.41 3.14
C ALA A 179 -2.80 28.54 3.28
N LEU A 180 -2.64 27.22 3.47
CA LEU A 180 -3.75 26.30 3.69
C LEU A 180 -3.82 25.84 5.17
N ASP A 181 -4.54 26.58 6.01
CA ASP A 181 -4.95 26.06 7.33
C ASP A 181 -6.25 25.26 7.19
N VAL A 182 -6.10 23.97 6.87
CA VAL A 182 -7.24 23.06 6.65
C VAL A 182 -7.44 22.19 7.90
N PRO A 183 -8.50 22.40 8.69
CA PRO A 183 -8.73 21.59 9.88
C PRO A 183 -9.04 20.13 9.53
N ARG A 184 -8.63 19.21 10.41
CA ARG A 184 -8.95 17.78 10.31
C ARG A 184 -10.48 17.57 10.32
N LYS A 185 -10.96 16.53 9.64
CA LYS A 185 -12.39 16.18 9.68
C LYS A 185 -12.64 15.52 11.03
N ARG A 186 -13.61 16.02 11.79
CA ARG A 186 -13.96 15.44 13.08
C ARG A 186 -15.37 14.90 13.03
N ASP A 187 -15.52 13.67 13.49
CA ASP A 187 -16.81 13.11 13.85
C ASP A 187 -16.97 13.25 15.37
N LEU A 188 -17.65 14.32 15.78
CA LEU A 188 -17.85 14.62 17.20
C LEU A 188 -18.77 13.60 17.89
N ASN A 189 -19.63 12.91 17.14
CA ASN A 189 -20.47 11.86 17.72
C ASN A 189 -19.64 10.62 18.00
N PHE A 190 -18.78 10.23 17.06
CA PHE A 190 -17.86 9.12 17.25
C PHE A 190 -16.88 9.40 18.40
N GLU A 191 -16.30 10.60 18.48
CA GLU A 191 -15.41 10.99 19.59
C GLU A 191 -16.11 10.92 20.96
N LYS A 192 -17.41 11.27 21.05
CA LYS A 192 -18.19 11.14 22.29
C LYS A 192 -18.36 9.66 22.68
N VAL A 193 -18.67 8.79 21.73
CA VAL A 193 -18.80 7.35 21.98
C VAL A 193 -17.48 6.77 22.47
N ILE A 194 -16.36 7.14 21.84
CA ILE A 194 -15.02 6.71 22.29
C ILE A 194 -14.78 7.14 23.74
N LYS A 195 -15.02 8.41 24.08
CA LYS A 195 -14.83 8.93 25.44
C LYS A 195 -15.68 8.17 26.46
N GLN A 196 -16.93 7.89 26.13
CA GLN A 196 -17.83 7.12 26.98
C GLN A 196 -17.31 5.69 27.22
N SER A 197 -16.90 4.98 26.17
CA SER A 197 -16.33 3.63 26.28
C SER A 197 -15.04 3.59 27.11
N ILE A 198 -14.19 4.62 27.01
CA ILE A 198 -12.96 4.71 27.82
C ILE A 198 -13.30 4.84 29.31
N LEU A 199 -14.29 5.65 29.66
CA LEU A 199 -14.74 5.83 31.04
C LEU A 199 -15.37 4.55 31.60
N GLU A 200 -16.13 3.80 30.79
CA GLU A 200 -16.72 2.51 31.17
C GLU A 200 -15.65 1.45 31.45
N LEU A 201 -14.53 1.49 30.72
CA LEU A 201 -13.34 0.67 30.99
C LEU A 201 -12.52 1.16 32.19
N ARG A 202 -12.99 2.20 32.90
CA ARG A 202 -12.32 2.84 34.04
C ARG A 202 -10.93 3.39 33.69
N LEU A 203 -10.77 3.87 32.47
CA LEU A 203 -9.55 4.50 31.96
C LEU A 203 -9.70 6.02 31.90
N GLN A 204 -8.57 6.73 31.74
CA GLN A 204 -8.55 8.17 31.54
C GLN A 204 -8.77 8.51 30.06
N ALA A 205 -9.79 9.31 29.78
CA ALA A 205 -10.13 9.77 28.44
C ALA A 205 -9.27 10.97 28.01
N GLU A 206 -7.96 10.75 27.85
CA GLU A 206 -7.08 11.76 27.28
C GLU A 206 -7.40 12.01 25.80
N GLU A 207 -7.38 13.28 25.37
CA GLU A 207 -7.64 13.64 23.97
C GLU A 207 -6.64 12.99 22.99
N SER A 208 -5.40 12.79 23.44
CA SER A 208 -4.34 12.08 22.71
C SER A 208 -4.75 10.65 22.38
N PHE A 209 -5.35 9.95 23.34
CA PHE A 209 -5.82 8.58 23.20
C PHE A 209 -7.06 8.51 22.29
N VAL A 210 -8.02 9.43 22.47
CA VAL A 210 -9.19 9.54 21.59
C VAL A 210 -8.75 9.76 20.15
N LEU A 211 -7.82 10.68 19.90
CA LEU A 211 -7.27 10.93 18.57
C LEU A 211 -6.66 9.66 17.96
N LYS A 212 -5.92 8.86 18.75
CA LYS A 212 -5.32 7.60 18.26
C LYS A 212 -6.38 6.55 17.90
N VAL A 213 -7.47 6.46 18.65
CA VAL A 213 -8.59 5.56 18.31
C VAL A 213 -9.28 6.00 17.02
N VAL A 214 -9.51 7.31 16.83
CA VAL A 214 -10.08 7.81 15.56
C VAL A 214 -9.13 7.55 14.39
N GLN A 215 -7.82 7.81 14.55
CA GLN A 215 -6.82 7.51 13.52
C GLN A 215 -6.77 6.01 13.16
N LEU A 216 -6.94 5.13 14.15
CA LEU A 216 -7.00 3.69 13.92
C LEU A 216 -8.23 3.30 13.09
N GLU A 217 -9.40 3.84 13.42
CA GLU A 217 -10.64 3.62 12.67
C GLU A 217 -10.51 4.12 11.22
N GLU A 218 -10.02 5.35 11.03
CA GLU A 218 -9.80 5.94 9.70
C GLU A 218 -8.86 5.08 8.84
N LEU A 219 -7.82 4.48 9.45
CA LEU A 219 -6.91 3.58 8.74
C LEU A 219 -7.56 2.22 8.42
N LEU A 220 -8.42 1.69 9.29
CA LEU A 220 -9.13 0.43 9.08
C LEU A 220 -10.16 0.51 7.95
N GLN A 221 -10.74 1.69 7.71
CA GLN A 221 -11.61 1.93 6.53
C GLN A 221 -10.86 1.78 5.20
N VAL A 222 -9.53 1.97 5.20
CA VAL A 222 -8.69 1.96 3.99
C VAL A 222 -7.91 0.65 3.86
N ARG A 223 -7.60 -0.01 4.98
CA ARG A 223 -6.76 -1.21 5.02
C ARG A 223 -7.35 -2.26 5.96
N HIS A 224 -7.44 -3.49 5.46
CA HIS A 224 -7.86 -4.65 6.24
C HIS A 224 -6.91 -5.02 7.38
N SER A 225 -5.65 -4.59 7.32
CA SER A 225 -4.66 -4.85 8.37
C SER A 225 -3.84 -3.62 8.67
N VAL A 226 -3.68 -3.34 9.95
CA VAL A 226 -2.96 -2.20 10.50
C VAL A 226 -2.01 -2.68 11.59
N PHE A 227 -0.84 -2.04 11.67
CA PHE A 227 0.13 -2.29 12.73
C PHE A 227 0.04 -1.16 13.75
N VAL A 228 -0.02 -1.52 15.04
CA VAL A 228 0.02 -0.55 16.14
C VAL A 228 1.38 -0.67 16.83
N ILE A 229 2.27 0.29 16.58
CA ILE A 229 3.67 0.26 17.02
C ILE A 229 3.85 1.15 18.26
N GLY A 230 4.66 0.68 19.20
CA GLY A 230 5.18 1.49 20.32
C GLY A 230 5.61 0.63 21.52
N ASN A 231 6.13 1.27 22.56
CA ASN A 231 6.72 0.59 23.72
C ASN A 231 5.74 -0.31 24.50
N ALA A 232 6.24 -1.35 25.16
CA ALA A 232 5.42 -2.21 26.00
C ALA A 232 4.72 -1.40 27.11
N GLY A 233 3.49 -1.77 27.46
CA GLY A 233 2.74 -1.13 28.56
C GLY A 233 2.02 0.19 28.23
N CYS A 234 2.17 0.76 27.03
CA CYS A 234 1.53 2.05 26.69
C CYS A 234 0.05 1.97 26.28
N GLY A 235 -0.74 1.03 26.83
CA GLY A 235 -2.20 0.98 26.62
C GLY A 235 -2.71 0.64 25.20
N LYS A 236 -1.82 0.34 24.24
CA LYS A 236 -2.17 0.08 22.82
C LYS A 236 -3.24 -1.01 22.63
N SER A 237 -3.15 -2.11 23.37
CA SER A 237 -4.12 -3.21 23.26
C SER A 237 -5.51 -2.86 23.81
N GLN A 238 -5.61 -1.84 24.66
CA GLN A 238 -6.90 -1.35 25.19
C GLN A 238 -7.62 -0.45 24.19
N GLY A 239 -6.89 0.28 23.33
CA GLY A 239 -7.48 1.13 22.29
C GLY A 239 -8.20 0.34 21.17
N GLY A 240 -7.89 -0.94 21.02
CA GLY A 240 -8.55 -1.84 20.05
C GLY A 240 -9.72 -2.66 20.62
N ARG A 241 -10.05 -2.53 21.93
CA ARG A 241 -11.19 -3.22 22.53
C ARG A 241 -12.40 -2.30 22.49
N SER A 242 -13.24 -2.46 21.47
CA SER A 242 -14.63 -1.97 21.55
C SER A 242 -15.41 -2.86 22.51
N PRO A 243 -16.36 -2.33 23.31
CA PRO A 243 -17.34 -3.16 23.97
C PRO A 243 -18.17 -3.94 22.93
N PRO A 244 -18.75 -5.10 23.30
CA PRO A 244 -19.61 -5.89 22.43
C PRO A 244 -20.86 -5.13 21.96
#